data_AF-A0A820PGW9-F1
#
_entry.id   AF-A0A820PGW9-F1
#
_cell.length_a   1.000
_cell.length_b   1.000
_cell.length_c   1.000
_cell.angle_alpha   90.00
_cell.angle_beta   90.00
_cell.angle_gamma   90.00
#
_symmetry.space_group_name_H-M   'P 1'
#
loop_
_entity.id
_entity.type
_entity.pdbx_description
1 polymer ?
#
loop_
_entity_poly.entity_id
_entity_poly.type
_entity_poly.pdbx_seq_one_letter_code
_entity_poly.pdbx_strand_id
1 'polypeptide(L)'
;MYSQLLKETLINIEYDENAKKDFIQFSRSQIDNLETDEMDIIEDIENNYEKYTPIWWYTRDCFIHKILNKALRTENIDILIKMAFFIRDLHQQIEQLYISQKHDSFIVYRGQGMTICQFEKILNCKSKLISFQNFLSTSRNKQISLNFARNAIQ
;
A
#
# COMPACT_ATOMS: atom_id res chain seq x y z
N MET A 1 18.23 -0.54 6.71
CA MET A 1 19.09 -1.49 5.98
C MET A 1 18.26 -2.64 5.42
N TYR A 2 17.57 -3.45 6.24
CA TYR A 2 16.77 -4.59 5.74
C TYR A 2 15.58 -4.19 4.85
N SER A 3 14.78 -3.19 5.26
CA SER A 3 13.65 -2.70 4.45
C SER A 3 14.06 -2.06 3.13
N GLN A 4 15.24 -1.44 3.09
CA GLN A 4 15.78 -0.83 1.88
C GLN A 4 16.28 -1.89 0.90
N LEU A 5 17.00 -2.92 1.40
CA LEU A 5 17.39 -4.07 0.60
C LEU A 5 16.16 -4.80 0.06
N LEU A 6 15.14 -5.02 0.90
CA LEU A 6 13.88 -5.64 0.48
C LEU A 6 13.19 -4.82 -0.61
N LYS A 7 13.11 -3.49 -0.45
CA LYS A 7 12.59 -2.59 -1.50
C LYS A 7 13.37 -2.76 -2.80
N GLU A 8 14.70 -2.69 -2.75
CA GLU A 8 15.57 -2.80 -3.93
C GLU A 8 15.41 -4.17 -4.61
N THR A 9 15.33 -5.25 -3.84
CA THR A 9 15.04 -6.59 -4.38
C THR A 9 13.68 -6.63 -5.06
N LEU A 10 12.60 -6.20 -4.38
CA LEU A 10 11.24 -6.21 -4.94
C LEU A 10 11.12 -5.34 -6.21
N ILE A 11 11.84 -4.23 -6.30
CA ILE A 11 11.75 -3.37 -7.50
C ILE A 11 12.52 -3.97 -8.68
N ASN A 12 13.63 -4.67 -8.42
CA ASN A 12 14.55 -5.17 -9.44
C ASN A 12 14.30 -6.63 -9.86
N ILE A 13 13.36 -7.34 -9.23
CA ILE A 13 12.95 -8.67 -9.70
C ILE A 13 12.40 -8.53 -11.13
N GLU A 14 12.86 -9.40 -12.02
CA GLU A 14 12.23 -9.58 -13.32
C GLU A 14 10.90 -10.31 -13.11
N TYR A 15 9.82 -9.66 -13.51
CA TYR A 15 8.49 -10.26 -13.46
C TYR A 15 8.12 -10.76 -14.84
N ASP A 16 7.83 -12.05 -14.93
CA ASP A 16 7.21 -12.63 -16.11
C ASP A 16 5.69 -12.37 -16.10
N GLU A 17 5.01 -12.76 -17.18
CA GLU A 17 3.55 -12.65 -17.27
C GLU A 17 2.82 -13.52 -16.22
N ASN A 18 3.52 -14.43 -15.53
CA ASN A 18 2.92 -15.28 -14.50
C ASN A 18 2.82 -14.57 -13.15
N ALA A 19 3.62 -13.54 -12.87
CA ALA A 19 3.54 -12.80 -11.61
C ALA A 19 2.14 -12.22 -11.33
N LYS A 20 1.45 -11.69 -12.36
CA LYS A 20 0.06 -11.25 -12.27
C LYS A 20 -0.87 -12.42 -11.96
N LYS A 21 -0.69 -13.56 -12.63
CA LYS A 21 -1.50 -14.79 -12.41
C LYS A 21 -1.32 -15.33 -10.99
N ASP A 22 -0.09 -15.36 -10.49
CA ASP A 22 0.24 -15.80 -9.14
C ASP A 22 -0.42 -14.91 -8.08
N PHE A 23 -0.44 -13.60 -8.32
CA PHE A 23 -1.15 -12.64 -7.46
C PHE A 23 -2.67 -12.87 -7.48
N ILE A 24 -3.26 -13.09 -8.65
CA ILE A 24 -4.69 -13.38 -8.79
C ILE A 24 -5.04 -14.70 -8.09
N GLN A 25 -4.24 -15.75 -8.27
CA GLN A 25 -4.44 -17.03 -7.60
C GLN A 25 -4.27 -16.91 -6.08
N PHE A 26 -3.28 -16.14 -5.62
CA PHE A 26 -3.12 -15.84 -4.21
C PHE A 26 -4.32 -15.07 -3.66
N SER A 27 -4.79 -14.05 -4.38
CA SER A 27 -5.95 -13.27 -3.95
C SER A 27 -7.17 -14.18 -3.83
N ARG A 28 -7.42 -15.05 -4.83
CA ARG A 28 -8.45 -16.10 -4.79
C ARG A 28 -8.36 -17.01 -3.57
N SER A 29 -7.16 -17.44 -3.17
CA SER A 29 -7.01 -18.32 -1.99
C SER A 29 -7.16 -17.61 -0.64
N GLN A 30 -7.16 -16.27 -0.62
CA GLN A 30 -7.46 -15.50 0.59
C GLN A 30 -8.96 -15.21 0.76
N ILE A 31 -9.79 -15.55 -0.23
CA ILE A 31 -11.23 -15.18 -0.30
C ILE A 31 -12.16 -16.12 0.44
N ASP A 32 -11.68 -17.23 1.01
CA ASP A 32 -12.51 -18.10 1.86
C ASP A 32 -13.20 -17.35 3.03
N ASN A 33 -12.87 -16.07 3.26
CA ASN A 33 -13.42 -15.21 4.30
C ASN A 33 -13.93 -13.81 3.84
N LEU A 34 -14.16 -13.55 2.55
CA LEU A 34 -14.50 -12.20 2.05
C LEU A 34 -15.80 -12.15 1.23
N GLU A 35 -16.47 -10.99 1.27
CA GLU A 35 -17.78 -10.74 0.66
C GLU A 35 -17.74 -10.82 -0.88
N THR A 36 -18.89 -11.09 -1.51
CA THR A 36 -19.06 -11.31 -2.96
C THR A 36 -18.39 -10.23 -3.83
N ASP A 37 -18.36 -8.99 -3.36
CA ASP A 37 -17.81 -7.83 -4.07
C ASP A 37 -16.29 -7.92 -4.34
N GLU A 38 -15.54 -8.69 -3.54
CA GLU A 38 -14.09 -8.81 -3.74
C GLU A 38 -13.70 -9.74 -4.89
N MET A 39 -14.57 -10.71 -5.24
CA MET A 39 -14.38 -11.57 -6.41
C MET A 39 -14.48 -10.77 -7.71
N ASP A 40 -15.48 -9.88 -7.81
CA ASP A 40 -15.64 -9.00 -8.97
C ASP A 40 -14.41 -8.10 -9.16
N ILE A 41 -13.81 -7.63 -8.07
CA ILE A 41 -12.59 -6.82 -8.13
C ILE A 41 -11.42 -7.64 -8.68
N ILE A 42 -11.29 -8.92 -8.32
CA ILE A 42 -10.22 -9.78 -8.84
C ILE A 42 -10.40 -10.05 -10.32
N GLU A 43 -11.63 -10.30 -10.77
CA GLU A 43 -11.92 -10.44 -12.20
C GLU A 43 -11.61 -9.15 -12.95
N ASP A 44 -11.89 -7.98 -12.35
CA ASP A 44 -11.56 -6.69 -12.94
C ASP A 44 -10.03 -6.48 -13.01
N ILE A 45 -9.25 -6.89 -12.02
CA ILE A 45 -7.79 -6.86 -12.10
C ILE A 45 -7.30 -7.82 -13.19
N GLU A 46 -7.80 -9.05 -13.23
CA GLU A 46 -7.37 -10.06 -14.22
C GLU A 46 -7.56 -9.54 -15.65
N ASN A 47 -8.73 -8.95 -15.93
CA ASN A 47 -9.13 -8.55 -17.28
C ASN A 47 -8.80 -7.10 -17.66
N ASN A 48 -8.66 -6.20 -16.69
CA ASN A 48 -8.58 -4.75 -16.92
C ASN A 48 -7.43 -4.06 -16.19
N TYR A 49 -6.45 -4.79 -15.61
CA TYR A 49 -5.32 -4.18 -14.90
C TYR A 49 -4.65 -3.05 -15.70
N GLU A 50 -4.34 -3.30 -16.97
CA GLU A 50 -3.60 -2.38 -17.85
C GLU A 50 -4.45 -1.19 -18.30
N LYS A 51 -5.78 -1.23 -18.12
CA LYS A 51 -6.68 -0.12 -18.48
C LYS A 51 -6.64 1.02 -17.46
N TYR A 52 -6.18 0.74 -16.23
CA TYR A 52 -6.06 1.70 -15.16
C TYR A 52 -4.63 1.79 -14.67
N THR A 53 -4.33 2.87 -13.95
CA THR A 53 -2.97 3.05 -13.40
C THR A 53 -2.80 2.30 -12.07
N PRO A 54 -1.60 1.86 -11.71
CA PRO A 54 -1.32 1.22 -10.40
C PRO A 54 -1.84 2.01 -9.19
N ILE A 55 -1.71 3.34 -9.21
CA ILE A 55 -2.24 4.24 -8.16
C ILE A 55 -3.76 4.20 -8.10
N TRP A 56 -4.45 4.08 -9.25
CA TRP A 56 -5.91 3.93 -9.27
C TRP A 56 -6.31 2.64 -8.55
N TRP A 57 -5.66 1.52 -8.86
CA TRP A 57 -5.86 0.25 -8.16
C TRP A 57 -5.54 0.34 -6.66
N TYR A 58 -4.45 1.03 -6.29
CA TYR A 58 -4.07 1.24 -4.89
C TYR A 58 -5.05 2.13 -4.12
N THR A 59 -5.69 3.09 -4.78
CA THR A 59 -6.60 4.05 -4.13
C THR A 59 -8.06 3.68 -4.23
N ARG A 60 -8.41 2.70 -5.06
CA ARG A 60 -9.74 2.08 -5.09
C ARG A 60 -10.04 1.44 -3.74
N ASP A 61 -11.29 1.58 -3.30
CA ASP A 61 -11.78 0.91 -2.10
C ASP A 61 -11.88 -0.61 -2.37
N CYS A 62 -10.79 -1.31 -2.13
CA CYS A 62 -10.63 -2.74 -2.39
C CYS A 62 -9.56 -3.35 -1.47
N PHE A 63 -9.41 -4.67 -1.53
CA PHE A 63 -8.45 -5.39 -0.70
C PHE A 63 -6.98 -5.04 -0.98
N ILE A 64 -6.62 -4.55 -2.17
CA ILE A 64 -5.21 -4.36 -2.60
C ILE A 64 -4.42 -3.53 -1.58
N HIS A 65 -4.92 -2.34 -1.24
CA HIS A 65 -4.22 -1.44 -0.31
C HIS A 65 -4.20 -2.00 1.12
N LYS A 66 -5.21 -2.78 1.51
CA LYS A 66 -5.31 -3.42 2.83
C LYS A 66 -4.24 -4.52 2.96
N ILE A 67 -4.17 -5.43 1.99
CA ILE A 67 -3.19 -6.52 1.96
C ILE A 67 -1.77 -5.95 1.87
N LEU A 68 -1.51 -5.03 0.94
CA LEU A 68 -0.19 -4.44 0.74
C LEU A 68 0.32 -3.73 2.00
N ASN A 69 -0.49 -2.83 2.58
CA ASN A 69 -0.08 -2.08 3.77
C ASN A 69 0.06 -2.97 5.01
N LYS A 70 -0.72 -4.07 5.10
CA LYS A 70 -0.55 -5.08 6.15
C LYS A 70 0.77 -5.82 5.97
N ALA A 71 1.03 -6.34 4.78
CA ALA A 71 2.26 -7.08 4.46
C ALA A 71 3.52 -6.24 4.70
N LEU A 72 3.52 -4.97 4.28
CA LEU A 72 4.63 -4.04 4.54
C LEU A 72 4.82 -3.77 6.04
N ARG A 73 3.74 -3.68 6.83
CA ARG A 73 3.81 -3.39 8.28
C ARG A 73 4.28 -4.60 9.09
N THR A 74 3.93 -5.80 8.65
CA THR A 74 4.31 -7.06 9.32
C THR A 74 5.53 -7.71 8.69
N GLU A 75 6.16 -7.06 7.70
CA GLU A 75 7.29 -7.59 6.93
C GLU A 75 7.02 -9.01 6.38
N ASN A 76 5.78 -9.28 5.92
CA ASN A 76 5.40 -10.60 5.42
C ASN A 76 5.96 -10.81 4.01
N ILE A 77 7.14 -11.42 3.93
CA ILE A 77 7.89 -11.61 2.68
C ILE A 77 7.09 -12.42 1.65
N ASP A 78 6.37 -13.45 2.07
CA ASP A 78 5.60 -14.31 1.17
C ASP A 78 4.52 -13.52 0.42
N ILE A 79 3.80 -12.64 1.14
CA ILE A 79 2.80 -11.76 0.52
C ILE A 79 3.49 -10.69 -0.31
N LEU A 80 4.59 -10.11 0.17
CA LEU A 80 5.31 -9.07 -0.56
C LEU A 80 5.84 -9.55 -1.90
N ILE A 81 6.39 -10.77 -1.98
CA ILE A 81 6.84 -11.39 -3.24
C ILE A 81 5.66 -11.58 -4.21
N LYS A 82 4.51 -12.04 -3.72
CA LYS A 82 3.30 -12.22 -4.54
C LYS A 82 2.74 -10.89 -5.06
N MET A 83 2.90 -9.82 -4.30
CA MET A 83 2.48 -8.47 -4.70
C MET A 83 3.58 -7.69 -5.43
N ALA A 84 4.74 -8.29 -5.67
CA ALA A 84 5.94 -7.52 -5.97
C ALA A 84 5.88 -6.84 -7.35
N PHE A 85 5.21 -7.44 -8.34
CA PHE A 85 4.91 -6.79 -9.63
C PHE A 85 4.11 -5.50 -9.41
N PHE A 86 3.06 -5.56 -8.58
CA PHE A 86 2.21 -4.42 -8.27
C PHE A 86 2.96 -3.34 -7.47
N ILE A 87 3.81 -3.75 -6.53
CA ILE A 87 4.68 -2.83 -5.76
C ILE A 87 5.62 -2.08 -6.70
N ARG A 88 6.25 -2.78 -7.65
CA ARG A 88 7.12 -2.17 -8.65
C ARG A 88 6.35 -1.17 -9.50
N ASP A 89 5.22 -1.57 -10.07
CA ASP A 89 4.43 -0.70 -10.95
C ASP A 89 3.92 0.55 -10.19
N LEU A 90 3.46 0.37 -8.95
CA LEU A 90 3.03 1.46 -8.06
C LEU A 90 4.18 2.41 -7.74
N HIS A 91 5.35 1.87 -7.38
CA HIS A 91 6.54 2.66 -7.09
C HIS A 91 6.98 3.49 -8.29
N GLN A 92 7.09 2.87 -9.47
CA GLN A 92 7.48 3.54 -10.70
C GLN A 92 6.50 4.66 -11.06
N GLN A 93 5.20 4.43 -10.92
CA GLN A 93 4.21 5.47 -11.17
C GLN A 93 4.35 6.66 -10.19
N ILE A 94 4.58 6.38 -8.90
CA ILE A 94 4.80 7.44 -7.90
C ILE A 94 6.05 8.27 -8.24
N GLU A 95 7.15 7.64 -8.66
CA GLU A 95 8.36 8.34 -9.08
C GLU A 95 8.13 9.23 -10.31
N GLN A 96 7.41 8.72 -11.32
CA GLN A 96 7.05 9.50 -12.50
C GLN A 96 6.19 10.73 -12.15
N LEU A 97 5.20 10.57 -11.26
CA LEU A 97 4.37 11.67 -10.78
C LEU A 97 5.19 12.66 -9.96
N TYR A 98 6.12 12.19 -9.13
CA TYR A 98 7.00 13.06 -8.36
C TYR A 98 7.88 13.95 -9.25
N ILE A 99 8.46 13.38 -10.32
CA ILE A 99 9.28 14.13 -11.29
C ILE A 99 8.47 15.23 -11.99
N SER A 100 7.20 14.98 -12.27
CA SER A 100 6.31 15.95 -12.94
C SER A 100 5.66 16.97 -12.00
N GLN A 101 5.78 16.78 -10.68
CA GLN A 101 5.15 17.63 -9.69
C GLN A 101 5.95 18.92 -9.43
N LYS A 102 5.26 20.07 -9.30
CA LYS A 102 5.87 21.29 -8.75
C LYS A 102 6.22 21.09 -7.28
N HIS A 103 7.47 21.33 -6.92
CA HIS A 103 8.02 21.09 -5.58
C HIS A 103 7.69 22.21 -4.57
N ASP A 104 6.42 22.62 -4.51
CA ASP A 104 5.95 23.54 -3.47
C ASP A 104 5.70 22.77 -2.18
N SER A 105 6.11 23.33 -1.04
CA SER A 105 5.80 22.73 0.26
C SER A 105 4.33 22.88 0.60
N PHE A 106 3.68 21.80 1.05
CA PHE A 106 2.30 21.84 1.55
C PHE A 106 2.13 20.91 2.75
N ILE A 107 1.08 21.18 3.53
CA ILE A 107 0.72 20.38 4.69
C ILE A 107 -0.28 19.31 4.28
N VAL A 108 -0.04 18.09 4.75
CA VAL A 108 -0.97 16.96 4.66
C VAL A 108 -1.18 16.32 6.02
N TYR A 109 -2.31 15.65 6.18
CA TYR A 109 -2.73 14.98 7.39
C TYR A 109 -2.95 13.50 7.10
N ARG A 110 -2.51 12.63 8.00
CA ARG A 110 -2.76 11.19 7.97
C ARG A 110 -3.51 10.77 9.21
N GLY A 111 -4.62 10.06 9.02
CA GLY A 111 -5.32 9.37 10.08
C GLY A 111 -4.81 7.95 10.21
N GLN A 112 -4.54 7.49 11.43
CA GLN A 112 -4.10 6.12 11.66
C GLN A 112 -4.49 5.66 13.06
N GLY A 113 -5.16 4.51 13.13
CA GLY A 113 -5.31 3.77 14.38
C GLY A 113 -3.97 3.19 14.81
N MET A 114 -3.68 3.25 16.11
CA MET A 114 -2.44 2.73 16.68
C MET A 114 -2.67 2.28 18.12
N THR A 115 -1.87 1.32 18.58
CA THR A 115 -1.88 0.91 19.98
C THR A 115 -1.26 2.01 20.85
N ILE A 116 -1.60 2.02 22.14
CA ILE A 116 -1.01 2.96 23.11
C ILE A 116 0.52 2.85 23.08
N CYS A 117 1.06 1.63 23.07
CA CYS A 117 2.51 1.41 23.00
C CYS A 117 3.15 2.00 21.72
N GLN A 118 2.47 1.92 20.57
CA GLN A 118 2.95 2.54 19.33
C GLN A 118 2.92 4.07 19.42
N PHE A 119 1.86 4.63 20.00
CA PHE A 119 1.72 6.07 20.21
C PHE A 119 2.80 6.63 21.15
N GLU A 120 3.05 5.96 22.27
CA GLU A 120 4.09 6.34 23.23
C GLU A 120 5.49 6.30 22.60
N LYS A 121 5.78 5.29 21.75
CA LYS A 121 7.03 5.26 20.98
C LYS A 121 7.17 6.49 20.08
N ILE A 122 6.12 6.90 19.38
CA ILE A 122 6.13 8.11 18.54
C ILE A 122 6.35 9.37 19.39
N LEU A 123 5.68 9.49 20.54
CA LEU A 123 5.86 10.62 21.46
C LEU A 123 7.30 10.70 22.01
N ASN A 124 7.92 9.57 22.30
CA ASN A 124 9.30 9.48 22.76
C ASN A 124 10.34 9.69 21.63
N CYS A 125 9.88 9.77 20.38
CA CYS A 125 10.69 10.12 19.22
C CYS A 125 10.68 11.63 18.90
N LYS A 126 10.21 12.49 19.82
CA LYS A 126 10.37 13.95 19.66
C LYS A 126 11.82 14.30 19.36
N SER A 127 12.02 15.11 18.32
CA SER A 127 13.34 15.50 17.78
C SER A 127 14.16 14.36 17.15
N LYS A 128 13.53 13.23 16.81
CA LYS A 128 14.14 12.11 16.06
C LYS A 128 13.45 11.91 14.71
N LEU A 129 14.12 11.19 13.81
CA LEU A 129 13.54 10.78 12.54
C LEU A 129 12.57 9.61 12.72
N ILE A 130 11.48 9.63 11.95
CA ILE A 130 10.52 8.54 11.85
C ILE A 130 10.62 7.98 10.43
N SER A 131 10.67 6.67 10.30
CA SER A 131 10.64 5.97 9.02
C SER A 131 9.36 5.16 8.92
N PHE A 132 8.77 5.14 7.72
CA PHE A 132 7.58 4.36 7.39
C PHE A 132 7.98 3.31 6.36
N GLN A 133 7.56 2.06 6.59
CA GLN A 133 7.79 0.96 5.64
C GLN A 133 6.69 0.87 4.57
N ASN A 134 5.58 1.61 4.75
CA ASN A 134 4.42 1.58 3.88
C ASN A 134 4.24 2.87 3.09
N PHE A 135 3.43 2.79 2.03
CA PHE A 135 2.99 3.94 1.29
C PHE A 135 2.09 4.84 2.15
N LEU A 136 2.28 6.15 2.00
CA LEU A 136 1.55 7.14 2.80
C LEU A 136 0.35 7.72 2.05
N SER A 137 -0.83 7.18 2.29
CA SER A 137 -2.09 7.85 1.94
C SER A 137 -2.34 9.01 2.91
N THR A 138 -2.49 10.22 2.38
CA THR A 138 -2.67 11.46 3.16
C THR A 138 -3.72 12.36 2.51
N SER A 139 -4.25 13.31 3.26
CA SER A 139 -5.24 14.28 2.79
C SER A 139 -4.82 15.70 3.16
N ARG A 140 -5.08 16.67 2.28
CA ARG A 140 -4.96 18.10 2.61
C ARG A 140 -6.05 18.58 3.58
N ASN A 141 -7.19 17.88 3.61
CA ASN A 141 -8.27 18.16 4.54
C ASN A 141 -8.08 17.35 5.83
N LYS A 142 -7.83 18.06 6.93
CA LYS A 142 -7.65 17.49 8.27
C LYS A 142 -8.84 16.65 8.73
N GLN A 143 -10.08 17.04 8.40
CA GLN A 143 -11.28 16.35 8.84
C GLN A 143 -11.40 14.95 8.23
N ILE A 144 -11.01 14.80 6.96
CA ILE A 144 -10.95 13.49 6.30
C ILE A 144 -9.99 12.57 7.06
N SER A 145 -8.79 13.05 7.39
CA SER A 145 -7.80 12.28 8.13
C SER A 145 -8.26 11.94 9.55
N LEU A 146 -8.98 12.84 10.23
CA LEU A 146 -9.56 12.54 11.53
C LEU A 146 -10.61 11.42 11.46
N ASN A 147 -11.42 11.38 10.41
CA ASN A 147 -12.40 10.30 10.21
C ASN A 147 -11.70 8.94 10.06
N PHE A 148 -10.62 8.86 9.28
CA PHE A 148 -9.80 7.65 9.19
C PHE A 148 -9.25 7.21 10.55
N ALA A 149 -8.75 8.14 11.38
CA ALA A 149 -8.24 7.80 12.71
C ALA A 149 -9.33 7.27 13.64
N ARG A 150 -10.54 7.85 13.60
CA ARG A 150 -11.69 7.43 14.42
C ARG A 150 -12.23 6.06 14.02
N ASN A 151 -12.26 5.77 12.72
CA ASN A 151 -12.81 4.52 12.19
C ASN A 151 -11.80 3.35 12.25
N ALA A 152 -10.54 3.59 12.62
CA ALA A 152 -9.51 2.57 12.63
C ALA A 152 -9.51 1.64 13.86
N ILE A 153 -10.37 1.88 14.85
CA ILE A 153 -10.50 1.10 16.11
C ILE A 153 -11.90 0.46 16.21
N GLN A 154 -12.58 0.23 15.08
CA GLN A 154 -13.81 -0.57 15.04
C GLN A 154 -13.50 -2.04 14.74
#